data_AF-A0A4R4RJZ7-F1
#
_entry.id   AF-A0A4R4RJZ7-F1
#
_cell.length_a   1.000
_cell.length_b   1.000
_cell.length_c   1.000
_cell.angle_alpha   90.00
_cell.angle_beta   90.00
_cell.angle_gamma   90.00
#
_symmetry.space_group_name_H-M   'P 1'
#
loop_
_entity.id
_entity.type
_entity.pdbx_description
1 polymer ?
#
loop_
_entity_poly.entity_id
_entity_poly.type
_entity_poly.pdbx_seq_one_letter_code
_entity_poly.pdbx_strand_id
1 'polypeptide(L)'
;MSPTPRGRLPAVVAVTGAGSLDAARRVLAARRADIVRRYSASGTGIGRPDPTGPYVITVYVTDPALVPNGPERVDGVHLHFVLTGPFRAGPR
;
A
#
# COMPACT_ATOMS: atom_id res chain seq x y z
N MET A 1 49.25 -4.98 12.62
CA MET A 1 47.96 -4.27 12.75
C MET A 1 47.15 -4.54 11.50
N SER A 2 46.14 -5.41 11.57
CA SER A 2 45.28 -5.75 10.44
C SER A 2 44.00 -4.91 10.52
N PRO A 3 43.58 -4.20 9.46
CA PRO A 3 42.34 -3.45 9.48
C PRO A 3 41.16 -4.43 9.44
N THR A 4 40.30 -4.35 10.46
CA THR A 4 39.03 -5.08 10.54
C THR A 4 38.16 -4.75 9.34
N PRO A 5 37.58 -5.73 8.62
CA PRO A 5 36.60 -5.45 7.57
C PRO A 5 35.37 -4.85 8.25
N ARG A 6 35.12 -3.56 8.04
CA ARG A 6 33.87 -2.92 8.46
C ARG A 6 32.72 -3.68 7.81
N GLY A 7 31.84 -4.21 8.66
CA GLY A 7 30.69 -5.00 8.25
C GLY A 7 29.96 -4.34 7.10
N ARG A 8 29.87 -5.07 5.99
CA ARG A 8 28.92 -4.75 4.93
C ARG A 8 27.54 -4.93 5.56
N LEU A 9 26.93 -3.81 5.97
CA LEU A 9 25.51 -3.79 6.32
C LEU A 9 24.78 -4.52 5.19
N PRO A 10 23.91 -5.51 5.49
CA PRO A 10 23.16 -6.18 4.44
C PRO A 10 22.46 -5.07 3.67
N ALA A 11 22.81 -4.93 2.39
CA ALA A 11 22.11 -4.06 1.49
C ALA A 11 20.64 -4.38 1.70
N VAL A 12 19.88 -3.39 2.20
CA VAL A 12 18.43 -3.44 2.24
C VAL A 12 18.06 -3.90 0.85
N VAL A 13 17.65 -5.17 0.75
CA VAL A 13 17.27 -5.77 -0.51
C VAL A 13 16.10 -4.91 -0.92
N ALA A 14 16.34 -3.97 -1.84
CA ALA A 14 15.27 -3.26 -2.49
C ALA A 14 14.52 -4.37 -3.20
N VAL A 15 13.46 -4.87 -2.55
CA VAL A 15 12.64 -5.95 -3.05
C VAL A 15 12.02 -5.40 -4.32
N THR A 16 12.66 -5.57 -5.46
CA THR A 16 12.09 -5.20 -6.75
C THR A 16 10.89 -6.10 -7.11
N GLY A 17 10.51 -7.01 -6.21
CA GLY A 17 9.29 -7.80 -6.23
C GLY A 17 8.04 -7.05 -5.74
N ALA A 18 6.90 -7.67 -6.03
CA ALA A 18 5.62 -7.31 -5.45
C ALA A 18 5.76 -7.12 -3.92
N GLY A 19 5.36 -5.96 -3.41
CA GLY A 19 5.46 -5.63 -1.98
C GLY A 19 6.55 -4.63 -1.59
N SER A 20 7.31 -4.04 -2.52
CA SER A 20 8.12 -2.85 -2.22
C SER A 20 7.37 -1.54 -2.38
N LEU A 21 7.92 -0.50 -1.75
CA LEU A 21 7.41 0.86 -1.84
C LEU A 21 7.41 1.36 -3.29
N ASP A 22 8.45 1.09 -4.06
CA ASP A 22 8.53 1.54 -5.45
C ASP A 22 7.52 0.84 -6.36
N ALA A 23 7.30 -0.47 -6.14
CA ALA A 23 6.23 -1.20 -6.82
C ALA A 23 4.86 -0.60 -6.48
N ALA A 24 4.57 -0.37 -5.19
CA ALA A 24 3.32 0.23 -4.76
C ALA A 24 3.13 1.66 -5.30
N ARG A 25 4.20 2.48 -5.36
CA ARG A 25 4.16 3.83 -5.94
C ARG A 25 3.81 3.79 -7.43
N ARG A 26 4.46 2.92 -8.20
CA ARG A 26 4.19 2.78 -9.65
C ARG A 26 2.76 2.31 -9.90
N VAL A 27 2.32 1.26 -9.20
CA VAL A 27 0.96 0.74 -9.35
C VAL A 27 -0.08 1.77 -8.93
N LEU A 28 0.12 2.45 -7.79
CA LEU A 28 -0.82 3.48 -7.36
C LEU A 28 -0.87 4.63 -8.36
N ALA A 29 0.26 5.14 -8.86
CA ALA A 29 0.26 6.21 -9.86
C ALA A 29 -0.49 5.82 -11.14
N ALA A 30 -0.33 4.57 -11.60
CA ALA A 30 -0.97 4.08 -12.82
C ALA A 30 -2.46 3.72 -12.65
N ARG A 31 -2.86 3.22 -11.48
CA ARG A 31 -4.18 2.59 -11.26
C ARG A 31 -5.09 3.33 -10.30
N ARG A 32 -4.64 4.46 -9.72
CA ARG A 32 -5.40 5.20 -8.69
C ARG A 32 -6.84 5.48 -9.10
N ALA A 33 -7.06 6.02 -10.30
CA ALA A 33 -8.40 6.38 -10.78
C ALA A 33 -9.32 5.15 -10.86
N ASP A 34 -8.79 4.03 -11.37
CA ASP A 34 -9.56 2.79 -11.47
C ASP A 34 -9.86 2.17 -10.11
N ILE A 35 -8.89 2.16 -9.18
CA ILE A 35 -9.08 1.65 -7.81
C ILE A 35 -10.16 2.48 -7.10
N VAL A 36 -10.06 3.81 -7.15
CA VAL A 36 -11.04 4.71 -6.52
C VAL A 36 -12.43 4.49 -7.09
N ARG A 37 -12.55 4.38 -8.42
CA ARG A 37 -13.84 4.14 -9.09
C ARG A 37 -14.42 2.76 -8.76
N ARG A 38 -13.61 1.69 -8.81
CA ARG A 38 -14.05 0.31 -8.63
C ARG A 38 -14.60 0.05 -7.23
N TYR A 39 -13.98 0.65 -6.22
CA TYR A 39 -14.35 0.43 -4.82
C TYR A 39 -15.04 1.65 -4.19
N SER A 40 -15.54 2.58 -5.01
CA SER A 40 -16.11 3.88 -4.59
C SER A 40 -15.37 4.50 -3.39
N ALA A 41 -14.04 4.48 -3.47
CA ALA A 41 -13.18 4.80 -2.33
C ALA A 41 -13.16 6.31 -2.07
N SER A 42 -13.13 6.71 -0.80
CA SER A 42 -12.91 8.11 -0.40
C SER A 42 -11.47 8.55 -0.68
N GLY A 43 -10.54 7.59 -0.75
CA GLY A 43 -9.16 7.83 -1.09
C GLY A 43 -8.32 6.56 -1.13
N THR A 44 -7.04 6.74 -1.49
CA THR A 44 -6.05 5.68 -1.54
C THR A 44 -4.70 6.17 -1.03
N GLY A 45 -3.97 5.32 -0.33
CA GLY A 45 -2.62 5.57 0.15
C GLY A 45 -1.70 4.36 -0.03
N ILE A 46 -0.44 4.50 0.38
CA ILE A 46 0.50 3.38 0.48
C ILE A 46 0.80 3.19 1.95
N GLY A 47 0.63 1.96 2.43
CA GLY A 47 0.79 1.62 3.84
C GLY A 47 1.53 0.31 4.04
N ARG A 48 1.81 0.02 5.30
CA ARG A 48 2.29 -1.28 5.78
C ARG A 48 1.47 -1.66 7.00
N PRO A 49 0.47 -2.55 6.85
CA PRO A 49 -0.37 -2.99 7.98
C PRO A 49 0.46 -3.70 9.06
N ASP A 50 1.49 -4.45 8.64
CA ASP A 50 2.54 -4.99 9.49
C ASP A 50 3.84 -4.18 9.26
N PRO A 51 4.49 -3.63 10.30
CA PRO A 51 5.74 -2.87 10.17
C PRO A 51 6.87 -3.63 9.45
N THR A 52 6.88 -4.96 9.58
CA THR A 52 7.85 -5.86 8.95
C THR A 52 7.35 -6.47 7.63
N GLY A 53 6.07 -6.25 7.32
CA GLY A 53 5.42 -6.78 6.12
C GLY A 53 5.64 -5.94 4.86
N PRO A 54 5.11 -6.42 3.72
CA PRO A 54 5.21 -5.74 2.44
C PRO A 54 4.39 -4.44 2.41
N TYR A 55 4.79 -3.52 1.55
CA TYR A 55 3.97 -2.36 1.20
C TYR A 55 2.74 -2.78 0.41
N VAL A 56 1.61 -2.19 0.76
CA VAL A 56 0.30 -2.41 0.14
C VAL A 56 -0.30 -1.07 -0.27
N ILE A 57 -1.29 -1.11 -1.16
CA ILE A 57 -2.15 0.05 -1.43
C ILE A 57 -3.31 0.00 -0.45
N THR A 58 -3.41 1.02 0.41
CA THR A 58 -4.54 1.18 1.32
C THR A 58 -5.69 1.87 0.60
N VAL A 59 -6.86 1.25 0.59
CA VAL A 59 -8.09 1.77 -0.02
C VAL A 59 -9.04 2.15 1.10
N TYR A 60 -9.36 3.44 1.20
CA TYR A 60 -10.27 3.97 2.21
C TYR A 60 -11.68 3.94 1.67
N VAL A 61 -12.55 3.15 2.28
CA VAL A 61 -13.95 2.99 1.87
C VAL A 61 -14.88 3.45 2.98
N THR A 62 -16.08 3.91 2.64
CA THR A 62 -17.09 4.33 3.62
C THR A 62 -18.22 3.31 3.79
N ASP A 63 -18.38 2.41 2.83
CA ASP A 63 -19.39 1.35 2.84
C ASP A 63 -18.70 -0.02 3.01
N PRO A 64 -19.02 -0.79 4.06
CA PRO A 64 -18.46 -2.13 4.26
C PRO A 64 -18.81 -3.12 3.14
N ALA A 65 -19.91 -2.92 2.39
CA ALA A 65 -20.28 -3.79 1.27
C ALA A 65 -19.28 -3.74 0.10
N LEU A 66 -18.42 -2.71 0.06
CA LEU A 66 -17.38 -2.55 -0.95
C LEU A 66 -16.06 -3.24 -0.58
N VAL A 67 -15.97 -3.79 0.64
CA VAL A 67 -14.80 -4.57 1.08
C VAL A 67 -14.93 -5.99 0.52
N PRO A 68 -13.98 -6.46 -0.30
CA PRO A 68 -13.98 -7.82 -0.81
C PRO A 68 -13.79 -8.84 0.33
N ASN A 69 -14.45 -9.98 0.23
CA ASN A 69 -14.34 -11.08 1.22
C ASN A 69 -12.99 -11.84 1.17
N GLY A 70 -12.02 -11.37 0.39
CA GLY A 70 -10.75 -12.08 0.16
C GLY A 70 -9.61 -11.14 -0.24
N PRO A 71 -8.37 -11.68 -0.34
CA PRO A 71 -7.19 -10.89 -0.67
C PRO A 71 -7.28 -10.37 -2.11
N GLU A 72 -7.24 -9.05 -2.27
CA GLU A 72 -7.21 -8.39 -3.57
C GLU A 72 -5.81 -7.93 -3.95
N ARG A 73 -5.56 -7.90 -5.26
CA ARG A 73 -4.30 -7.43 -5.84
C ARG A 73 -4.56 -6.65 -7.12
N VAL A 74 -3.72 -5.64 -7.34
CA VAL A 74 -3.65 -4.91 -8.61
C VAL A 74 -2.20 -4.92 -9.05
N ASP A 75 -1.94 -5.43 -10.27
CA ASP A 75 -0.59 -5.54 -10.85
C ASP A 75 0.42 -6.18 -9.86
N GLY A 76 -0.03 -7.18 -9.11
CA GLY A 76 0.76 -7.91 -8.11
C GLY A 76 0.87 -7.25 -6.73
N VAL A 77 0.46 -5.99 -6.56
CA VAL A 77 0.46 -5.29 -5.26
C VAL A 77 -0.84 -5.55 -4.52
N HIS A 78 -0.75 -5.91 -3.25
CA HIS A 78 -1.92 -6.15 -2.40
C HIS A 78 -2.71 -4.87 -2.13
N LEU A 79 -4.03 -5.02 -2.10
CA LEU A 79 -4.94 -4.00 -1.57
C LEU A 79 -5.26 -4.31 -0.11
N HIS A 80 -5.29 -3.26 0.71
CA HIS A 80 -5.75 -3.31 2.09
C HIS A 80 -6.88 -2.31 2.29
N PHE A 81 -8.05 -2.79 2.69
CA PHE A 81 -9.25 -1.95 2.83
C PHE A 81 -9.39 -1.46 4.26
N VAL A 82 -9.57 -0.16 4.42
CA VAL A 82 -9.84 0.48 5.71
C VAL A 82 -11.19 1.15 5.61
N LEU A 83 -12.11 0.73 6.48
CA LEU A 83 -13.40 1.39 6.62
C LEU A 83 -13.20 2.71 7.36
N THR A 84 -13.21 3.81 6.61
CA THR A 84 -13.30 5.14 7.19
C THR A 84 -14.77 5.40 7.48
N GLY A 85 -15.12 5.68 8.74
CA GLY A 85 -16.46 6.15 9.09
C GLY A 85 -16.86 7.37 8.22
N PRO A 86 -18.14 7.82 8.27
CA PRO A 86 -18.63 8.84 7.36
C PRO A 86 -17.71 10.06 7.35
N PHE A 87 -17.06 10.31 6.21
CA PHE A 87 -16.19 11.46 6.03
C PHE A 87 -17.06 12.72 6.04
N ARG A 88 -17.08 13.45 7.15
CA ARG A 88 -17.68 14.79 7.21
C ARG A 88 -16.60 15.79 6.83
N ALA A 89 -16.65 16.29 5.59
CA ALA A 89 -15.94 17.50 5.23
C ALA A 89 -16.55 18.65 6.05
N GLY A 90 -15.83 19.16 7.04
CA GLY A 90 -16.21 20.42 7.71
C GLY A 90 -16.10 21.58 6.71
N PRO A 91 -16.99 22.59 6.78
CA PRO A 91 -16.88 23.77 5.93
C PRO A 91 -15.54 24.46 6.19
N ARG A 92 -14.86 24.87 5.11
CA ARG A 92 -13.69 25.75 5.15
C ARG A 92 -14.11 27.19 5.38
#